data_AF-B8I139-F1
#
_entry.id   AF-B8I139-F1
#
_cell.length_a   1.000
_cell.length_b   1.000
_cell.length_c   1.000
_cell.angle_alpha   90.00
_cell.angle_beta   90.00
_cell.angle_gamma   90.00
#
_symmetry.space_group_name_H-M   'P 1'
#
loop_
_entity.id
_entity.type
_entity.pdbx_description
1 polymer ?
#
loop_
_entity_poly.entity_id
_entity_poly.type
_entity_poly.pdbx_seq_one_letter_code
_entity_poly.pdbx_strand_id
1 'polypeptide(L)'
;MIQNININKLKNHPKNPRKELGDLTELAESIKTYGVFQNLTVVPWFCFETGVGADDPKQQEEMGYFVVIGNRRLAAAKLAGLEELPCVISDMDYKTQLATMLLENMQRNDLTIYEQAQGFQMMLDLGESLNDISEKTGLSETTVRRRVKLLEFDSDKFKKSVERGGTLMDYMELDKIQDIKLRNNVLDKIGTSNFKYELQAAIDKEKREKNKALWVAELNKFATQVKNSNGLQQVNAYYNLSQKPEITKPTDADTVEYFFFVSEYGSITLYKKSENNSRSTSDNSAYEEKQKRISEQRAALDEISKRAYQLRRAFVLDISNAKAKKNIGTIIQYSLWAMLDDYNYLDYEEFSEIIGMENDDENDEKDLYFATISEHVSTQPERNLLIATYLALDKERETYYGWNNQYMDNGTLNTVYNLLEKLGYEMSDEEKSMRDGTHELFENSEAEK
;
A
#
# COMPACT_ATOMS: atom_id res chain seq x y z
N MET A 1 -56.61 20.84 10.43
CA MET A 1 -56.76 21.80 11.54
C MET A 1 -55.83 21.38 12.66
N ILE A 2 -55.09 22.30 13.27
CA ILE A 2 -54.24 22.01 14.43
C ILE A 2 -55.13 21.93 15.68
N GLN A 3 -54.92 20.92 16.52
CA GLN A 3 -55.63 20.69 17.77
C GLN A 3 -54.62 20.40 18.88
N ASN A 4 -54.85 20.91 20.09
CA ASN A 4 -54.05 20.54 21.25
C ASN A 4 -54.54 19.21 21.80
N ILE A 5 -53.64 18.23 21.89
CA ILE A 5 -53.95 16.88 22.37
C ILE A 5 -53.17 16.64 23.66
N ASN A 6 -53.85 16.11 24.68
CA ASN A 6 -53.23 15.71 25.93
C ASN A 6 -52.08 14.73 25.68
N ILE A 7 -50.91 15.00 26.26
CA ILE A 7 -49.68 14.26 26.00
C ILE A 7 -49.77 12.78 26.38
N ASN A 8 -50.65 12.41 27.33
CA ASN A 8 -50.87 11.03 27.75
C ASN A 8 -51.62 10.20 26.70
N LYS A 9 -52.37 10.86 25.80
CA LYS A 9 -53.01 10.23 24.65
C LYS A 9 -52.04 10.04 23.47
N LEU A 10 -50.83 10.59 23.53
CA LEU A 10 -49.83 10.52 22.46
C LEU A 10 -48.80 9.41 22.71
N LYS A 11 -48.75 8.45 21.80
CA LYS A 11 -47.86 7.27 21.85
C LYS A 11 -46.89 7.29 20.67
N ASN A 12 -45.68 6.78 20.88
CA ASN A 12 -44.76 6.53 19.78
C ASN A 12 -45.31 5.41 18.90
N HIS A 13 -45.20 5.57 17.58
CA HIS A 13 -45.53 4.48 16.68
C HIS A 13 -44.54 3.31 16.87
N PRO A 14 -44.98 2.06 17.12
CA PRO A 14 -44.07 0.96 17.48
C PRO A 14 -43.11 0.58 16.35
N LYS A 15 -43.51 0.82 15.11
CA LYS A 15 -42.70 0.61 13.91
C LYS A 15 -41.93 1.85 13.45
N ASN A 16 -41.77 2.86 14.31
CA ASN A 16 -40.91 3.99 14.00
C ASN A 16 -39.49 3.48 13.66
N PRO A 17 -38.94 3.82 12.47
CA PRO A 17 -37.61 3.42 12.06
C PRO A 17 -36.51 4.07 12.90
N ARG A 18 -36.76 5.27 13.46
CA ARG A 18 -35.84 5.91 14.40
C ARG A 18 -36.01 5.33 15.80
N LYS A 19 -35.06 4.48 16.21
CA LYS A 19 -35.03 3.89 17.57
C LYS A 19 -34.37 4.83 18.59
N GLU A 20 -33.24 5.42 18.22
CA GLU A 20 -32.50 6.34 19.08
C GLU A 20 -32.89 7.80 18.80
N LEU A 21 -33.37 8.48 19.85
CA LEU A 21 -33.78 9.88 19.76
C LEU A 21 -32.63 10.85 20.04
N GLY A 22 -31.45 10.38 20.48
CA GLY A 22 -30.29 11.20 20.82
C GLY A 22 -30.51 12.08 22.05
N ASP A 23 -29.64 13.08 22.25
CA ASP A 23 -29.81 14.06 23.33
C ASP A 23 -31.01 14.99 23.03
N LEU A 24 -31.84 15.17 24.06
CA LEU A 24 -33.07 15.96 24.05
C LEU A 24 -33.02 17.14 25.02
N THR A 25 -31.92 17.33 25.76
CA THR A 25 -31.81 18.31 26.85
C THR A 25 -32.09 19.73 26.37
N GLU A 26 -31.34 20.20 25.37
CA GLU A 26 -31.53 21.54 24.78
C GLU A 26 -32.93 21.73 24.19
N LEU A 27 -33.45 20.69 23.52
CA LEU A 27 -34.80 20.74 22.93
C LEU A 27 -35.87 20.83 24.02
N ALA A 28 -35.71 20.11 25.14
CA ALA A 28 -36.63 20.16 26.26
C ALA A 28 -36.60 21.52 26.96
N GLU A 29 -35.43 22.11 27.19
CA GLU A 29 -35.30 23.47 27.74
C GLU A 29 -35.93 24.53 26.83
N SER A 30 -35.71 24.42 25.52
CA SER A 30 -36.35 25.29 24.53
C SER A 30 -37.88 25.16 24.56
N ILE A 31 -38.40 23.93 24.54
CA ILE A 31 -39.84 23.65 24.60
C ILE A 31 -40.45 24.13 25.91
N LYS A 32 -39.74 24.00 27.04
CA LYS A 32 -40.20 24.52 28.34
C LYS A 32 -40.33 26.04 28.34
N THR A 33 -39.45 26.74 27.63
CA THR A 33 -39.41 28.21 27.59
C THR A 33 -40.40 28.80 26.59
N TYR A 34 -40.49 28.20 25.40
CA TYR A 34 -41.22 28.80 24.27
C TYR A 34 -42.41 27.96 23.78
N GLY A 35 -42.61 26.76 24.32
CA GLY A 35 -43.56 25.80 23.81
C GLY A 35 -43.10 25.14 22.51
N VAL A 36 -44.02 24.44 21.84
CA VAL A 36 -43.74 23.72 20.59
C VAL A 36 -44.20 24.55 19.39
N PHE A 37 -43.24 25.08 18.62
CA PHE A 37 -43.54 25.92 17.44
C PHE A 37 -44.08 25.16 16.23
N GLN A 38 -43.58 23.94 15.99
CA GLN A 38 -44.07 23.08 14.91
C GLN A 38 -44.96 21.98 15.49
N ASN A 39 -46.19 21.88 15.01
CA ASN A 39 -47.13 20.83 15.43
C ASN A 39 -46.61 19.42 15.10
N LEU A 40 -47.04 18.43 15.88
CA LEU A 40 -46.83 17.01 15.57
C LEU A 40 -47.84 16.57 14.49
N THR A 41 -47.50 15.52 13.74
CA THR A 41 -48.46 14.81 12.89
C THR A 41 -48.77 13.47 13.53
N VAL A 42 -50.05 13.23 13.78
CA VAL A 42 -50.52 12.04 14.49
C VAL A 42 -51.60 11.33 13.70
N VAL A 43 -51.74 10.03 13.93
CA VAL A 43 -52.80 9.20 13.38
C VAL A 43 -53.59 8.57 14.52
N PRO A 44 -54.91 8.33 14.37
CA PRO A 44 -55.69 7.62 15.37
C PRO A 44 -55.07 6.27 15.71
N TRP A 45 -55.23 5.85 16.97
CA TRP A 45 -54.81 4.52 17.38
C TRP A 45 -55.59 3.43 16.61
N PHE A 46 -54.91 2.35 16.26
CA PHE A 46 -55.50 1.15 15.66
C PHE A 46 -54.89 -0.11 16.27
N CYS A 47 -55.61 -1.23 16.19
CA CYS A 47 -55.12 -2.52 16.65
C CYS A 47 -54.12 -3.10 15.64
N PHE A 48 -52.93 -3.51 16.08
CA PHE A 48 -51.89 -4.04 15.19
C PHE A 48 -52.20 -5.45 14.66
N GLU A 49 -53.06 -6.21 15.35
CA GLU A 49 -53.44 -7.56 14.93
C GLU A 49 -54.53 -7.53 13.85
N THR A 50 -55.46 -6.58 13.95
CA THR A 50 -56.61 -6.48 13.03
C THR A 50 -56.44 -5.37 11.98
N GLY A 51 -55.54 -4.41 12.21
CA GLY A 51 -55.38 -3.21 11.36
C GLY A 51 -56.54 -2.22 11.47
N VAL A 52 -57.50 -2.46 12.37
CA VAL A 52 -58.74 -1.67 12.48
C VAL A 52 -58.60 -0.68 13.65
N GLY A 53 -58.86 0.60 13.37
CA GLY A 53 -59.08 1.64 14.36
C GLY A 53 -60.55 1.74 14.74
N ALA A 54 -60.89 2.51 15.77
CA ALA A 54 -62.31 2.76 16.05
C ALA A 54 -62.94 3.60 14.92
N ASP A 55 -64.13 3.22 14.44
CA ASP A 55 -64.86 3.98 13.41
C ASP A 55 -65.45 5.30 13.96
N ASP A 56 -65.73 5.33 15.27
CA ASP A 56 -66.31 6.49 15.95
C ASP A 56 -65.22 7.47 16.44
N PRO A 57 -65.31 8.77 16.10
CA PRO A 57 -64.33 9.78 16.50
C PRO A 57 -64.12 9.92 18.01
N LYS A 58 -65.15 9.69 18.85
CA LYS A 58 -65.00 9.76 20.32
C LYS A 58 -64.21 8.57 20.83
N GLN A 59 -64.47 7.38 20.28
CA GLN A 59 -63.69 6.18 20.64
C GLN A 59 -62.22 6.33 20.21
N GLN A 60 -61.95 6.90 19.04
CA GLN A 60 -60.58 7.22 18.61
C GLN A 60 -59.89 8.17 19.62
N GLU A 61 -60.61 9.18 20.09
CA GLU A 61 -60.09 10.14 21.07
C GLU A 61 -59.80 9.49 22.44
N GLU A 62 -60.57 8.48 22.85
CA GLU A 62 -60.34 7.70 24.07
C GLU A 62 -59.13 6.76 23.92
N MET A 63 -58.95 6.13 22.75
CA MET A 63 -57.82 5.23 22.47
C MET A 63 -56.48 5.98 22.32
N GLY A 64 -56.54 7.23 21.89
CA GLY A 64 -55.39 8.11 21.68
C GLY A 64 -54.83 8.02 20.26
N TYR A 65 -53.57 8.46 20.10
CA TYR A 65 -52.96 8.67 18.80
C TYR A 65 -51.51 8.18 18.76
N PHE A 66 -51.08 7.73 17.58
CA PHE A 66 -49.67 7.46 17.29
C PHE A 66 -49.01 8.66 16.62
N VAL A 67 -47.82 9.03 17.10
CA VAL A 67 -47.01 10.09 16.51
C VAL A 67 -46.25 9.55 15.29
N VAL A 68 -46.56 10.11 14.12
CA VAL A 68 -45.87 9.82 12.85
C VAL A 68 -44.71 10.80 12.67
N ILE A 69 -44.95 12.10 12.85
CA ILE A 69 -43.91 13.14 12.74
C ILE A 69 -43.78 13.89 14.05
N GLY A 70 -42.54 14.09 14.51
CA GLY A 70 -42.24 14.85 15.73
C GLY A 70 -42.03 14.00 16.97
N ASN A 71 -41.57 12.74 16.82
CA ASN A 71 -41.27 11.84 17.94
C ASN A 71 -40.25 12.44 18.95
N ARG A 72 -39.22 13.15 18.46
CA ARG A 72 -38.28 13.90 19.33
C ARG A 72 -38.96 15.01 20.13
N ARG A 73 -39.91 15.73 19.50
CA ARG A 73 -40.69 16.80 20.15
C ARG A 73 -41.61 16.23 21.21
N LEU A 74 -42.26 15.09 20.96
CA LEU A 74 -43.04 14.39 21.99
C LEU A 74 -42.17 14.04 23.20
N ALA A 75 -41.01 13.43 22.98
CA ALA A 75 -40.12 13.03 24.07
C ALA A 75 -39.58 14.23 24.85
N ALA A 76 -39.13 15.29 24.17
CA ALA A 76 -38.65 16.51 24.82
C ALA A 76 -39.77 17.26 25.56
N ALA A 77 -41.00 17.29 25.03
CA ALA A 77 -42.15 17.88 25.71
C ALA A 77 -42.52 17.15 27.01
N LYS A 78 -42.38 15.82 27.04
CA LYS A 78 -42.54 15.02 28.28
C LYS A 78 -41.50 15.41 29.32
N LEU A 79 -40.24 15.58 28.91
CA LEU A 79 -39.16 16.04 29.80
C LEU A 79 -39.39 17.47 30.31
N ALA A 80 -39.94 18.34 29.46
CA ALA A 80 -40.27 19.72 29.78
C ALA A 80 -41.51 19.87 30.68
N GLY A 81 -42.31 18.82 30.86
CA GLY A 81 -43.51 18.82 31.71
C GLY A 81 -44.73 19.47 31.07
N LEU A 82 -44.84 19.49 29.74
CA LEU A 82 -46.03 20.00 29.05
C LEU A 82 -47.21 19.02 29.18
N GLU A 83 -48.41 19.56 29.35
CA GLU A 83 -49.64 18.76 29.46
C GLU A 83 -50.28 18.45 28.09
N GLU A 84 -50.14 19.37 27.13
CA GLU A 84 -50.73 19.27 25.79
C GLU A 84 -49.73 19.65 24.70
N LEU A 85 -49.92 19.10 23.50
CA LEU A 85 -49.10 19.40 22.33
C LEU A 85 -49.97 19.76 21.12
N PRO A 86 -49.57 20.76 20.31
CA PRO A 86 -50.23 21.07 19.06
C PRO A 86 -50.01 19.92 18.07
N CYS A 87 -51.10 19.35 17.58
CA CYS A 87 -51.09 18.18 16.69
C CYS A 87 -51.99 18.42 15.47
N VAL A 88 -51.63 17.82 14.35
CA VAL A 88 -52.52 17.62 13.21
C VAL A 88 -52.83 16.14 13.13
N ILE A 89 -54.12 15.82 13.25
CA ILE A 89 -54.63 14.47 13.04
C ILE A 89 -54.74 14.26 11.53
N SER A 90 -54.02 13.27 11.02
CA SER A 90 -54.04 12.89 9.60
C SER A 90 -54.68 11.51 9.45
N ASP A 91 -55.44 11.35 8.38
CA ASP A 91 -55.90 10.03 7.94
C ASP A 91 -54.83 9.44 7.02
N MET A 92 -54.23 8.31 7.44
CA MET A 92 -53.18 7.62 6.69
C MET A 92 -53.36 6.12 6.89
N ASP A 93 -53.35 5.36 5.79
CA ASP A 93 -53.23 3.91 5.90
C ASP A 93 -51.88 3.50 6.52
N TYR A 94 -51.80 2.27 7.02
CA TYR A 94 -50.61 1.78 7.72
C TYR A 94 -49.33 1.87 6.87
N LYS A 95 -49.43 1.63 5.56
CA LYS A 95 -48.29 1.70 4.64
C LYS A 95 -47.78 3.14 4.50
N THR A 96 -48.69 4.10 4.37
CA THR A 96 -48.43 5.53 4.26
C THR A 96 -47.82 6.07 5.55
N GLN A 97 -48.27 5.58 6.71
CA GLN A 97 -47.66 5.92 8.00
C GLN A 97 -46.19 5.50 8.05
N LEU A 98 -45.88 4.25 7.69
CA LEU A 98 -44.51 3.74 7.65
C LEU A 98 -43.63 4.54 6.68
N ALA A 99 -44.12 4.76 5.45
CA ALA A 99 -43.39 5.52 4.43
C ALA A 99 -43.11 6.96 4.88
N THR A 100 -44.08 7.61 5.53
CA THR A 100 -43.94 8.98 6.05
C THR A 100 -42.89 9.07 7.15
N MET A 101 -42.92 8.16 8.13
CA MET A 101 -41.91 8.13 9.20
C MET A 101 -40.51 7.82 8.66
N LEU A 102 -40.43 6.93 7.68
CA LEU A 102 -39.17 6.55 7.07
C LEU A 102 -38.57 7.70 6.27
N LEU A 103 -39.38 8.40 5.48
CA LEU A 103 -38.96 9.58 4.74
C LEU A 103 -38.44 10.68 5.68
N GLU A 104 -39.16 10.98 6.76
CA GLU A 104 -38.70 11.96 7.76
C GLU A 104 -37.37 11.55 8.39
N ASN A 105 -37.22 10.27 8.76
CA ASN A 105 -35.97 9.76 9.28
C ASN A 105 -34.83 9.86 8.23
N MET A 106 -35.12 9.62 6.95
CA MET A 106 -34.14 9.67 5.85
C MET A 106 -33.67 11.09 5.51
N GLN A 107 -34.44 12.13 5.84
CA GLN A 107 -34.07 13.54 5.62
C GLN A 107 -33.12 14.09 6.68
N ARG A 108 -32.68 13.25 7.63
CA ARG A 108 -31.68 13.61 8.62
C ARG A 108 -30.29 13.76 7.98
N ASN A 109 -29.61 14.86 8.30
CA ASN A 109 -28.26 15.13 7.83
C ASN A 109 -27.17 14.26 8.50
N ASP A 110 -27.48 13.66 9.66
CA ASP A 110 -26.53 12.94 10.51
C ASP A 110 -26.57 11.42 10.33
N LEU A 111 -27.26 10.90 9.30
CA LEU A 111 -27.33 9.46 9.07
C LEU A 111 -26.00 8.89 8.57
N THR A 112 -25.59 7.78 9.17
CA THR A 112 -24.47 6.98 8.71
C THR A 112 -24.78 6.28 7.39
N ILE A 113 -23.75 5.86 6.65
CA ILE A 113 -23.92 5.11 5.38
C ILE A 113 -24.74 3.83 5.61
N TYR A 114 -24.52 3.16 6.75
CA TYR A 114 -25.27 1.97 7.15
C TYR A 114 -26.76 2.25 7.35
N GLU A 115 -27.10 3.29 8.10
CA GLU A 115 -28.51 3.66 8.34
C GLU A 115 -29.20 4.10 7.05
N GLN A 116 -28.50 4.82 6.17
CA GLN A 116 -29.03 5.19 4.86
C GLN A 116 -29.32 3.96 4.01
N ALA A 117 -28.41 2.99 3.98
CA ALA A 117 -28.59 1.73 3.27
C ALA A 117 -29.81 0.96 3.78
N GLN A 118 -29.96 0.83 5.10
CA GLN A 118 -31.12 0.19 5.72
C GLN A 118 -32.42 0.93 5.41
N GLY A 119 -32.43 2.26 5.52
CA GLY A 119 -33.60 3.05 5.26
C GLY A 119 -34.06 2.95 3.80
N PHE A 120 -33.12 2.96 2.84
CA PHE A 120 -33.44 2.74 1.43
C PHE A 120 -33.97 1.34 1.16
N GLN A 121 -33.40 0.31 1.78
CA GLN A 121 -33.93 -1.05 1.68
C GLN A 121 -35.37 -1.13 2.20
N MET A 122 -35.65 -0.51 3.35
CA MET A 122 -37.01 -0.46 3.89
C MET A 122 -38.00 0.28 2.96
N MET A 123 -37.57 1.37 2.29
CA MET A 123 -38.42 2.07 1.31
C MET A 123 -38.73 1.17 0.10
N LEU A 124 -37.73 0.43 -0.39
CA LEU A 124 -37.90 -0.55 -1.46
C LEU A 124 -38.83 -1.70 -1.04
N ASP A 125 -38.70 -2.19 0.19
CA ASP A 125 -39.55 -3.26 0.75
C ASP A 125 -41.01 -2.81 0.91
N LEU A 126 -41.23 -1.50 1.15
CA LEU A 126 -42.55 -0.87 1.12
C LEU A 126 -43.06 -0.65 -0.32
N GLY A 127 -42.30 -1.01 -1.35
CA GLY A 127 -42.70 -0.92 -2.75
C GLY A 127 -42.52 0.47 -3.37
N GLU A 128 -41.70 1.34 -2.78
CA GLU A 128 -41.22 2.53 -3.49
C GLU A 128 -40.24 2.13 -4.59
N SER A 129 -40.27 2.84 -5.73
CA SER A 129 -39.27 2.65 -6.78
C SER A 129 -37.98 3.42 -6.48
N LEU A 130 -36.88 3.06 -7.16
CA LEU A 130 -35.63 3.83 -7.06
C LEU A 130 -35.82 5.30 -7.47
N ASN A 131 -36.67 5.57 -8.46
CA ASN A 131 -36.98 6.93 -8.89
C ASN A 131 -37.70 7.70 -7.78
N ASP A 132 -38.70 7.10 -7.13
CA ASP A 132 -39.42 7.74 -6.01
C ASP A 132 -38.48 8.11 -4.86
N ILE A 133 -37.58 7.20 -4.49
CA ILE A 133 -36.59 7.43 -3.44
C ILE A 133 -35.61 8.53 -3.86
N SER A 134 -35.17 8.53 -5.12
CA SER A 134 -34.28 9.54 -5.68
C SER A 134 -34.90 10.94 -5.62
N GLU A 135 -36.14 11.09 -6.08
CA GLU A 135 -36.88 12.36 -6.05
C GLU A 135 -37.08 12.87 -4.61
N LYS A 136 -37.44 11.97 -3.68
CA LYS A 136 -37.69 12.34 -2.27
C LYS A 136 -36.44 12.70 -1.47
N THR A 137 -35.30 12.10 -1.80
CA THR A 137 -34.05 12.25 -1.05
C THR A 137 -33.04 13.19 -1.72
N GLY A 138 -33.25 13.51 -3.00
CA GLY A 138 -32.31 14.31 -3.81
C GLY A 138 -31.04 13.56 -4.21
N LEU A 139 -30.96 12.25 -3.97
CA LEU A 139 -29.82 11.41 -4.31
C LEU A 139 -30.08 10.65 -5.60
N SER A 140 -29.07 10.49 -6.45
CA SER A 140 -29.24 9.71 -7.69
C SER A 140 -29.64 8.25 -7.42
N GLU A 141 -30.44 7.67 -8.30
CA GLU A 141 -30.81 6.25 -8.25
C GLU A 141 -29.58 5.32 -8.12
N THR A 142 -28.48 5.68 -8.80
CA THR A 142 -27.20 4.97 -8.70
C THR A 142 -26.66 4.96 -7.28
N THR A 143 -26.77 6.08 -6.55
CA THR A 143 -26.31 6.18 -5.15
C THR A 143 -27.19 5.36 -4.22
N VAL A 144 -28.51 5.40 -4.42
CA VAL A 144 -29.48 4.59 -3.67
C VAL A 144 -29.15 3.11 -3.86
N ARG A 145 -29.03 2.65 -5.11
CA ARG A 145 -28.68 1.26 -5.45
C ARG A 145 -27.36 0.82 -4.84
N ARG A 146 -26.31 1.66 -4.91
CA ARG A 146 -24.99 1.35 -4.34
C ARG A 146 -25.07 1.17 -2.83
N ARG A 147 -25.76 2.07 -2.10
CA ARG A 147 -25.93 1.96 -0.64
C ARG A 147 -26.70 0.70 -0.26
N VAL A 148 -27.79 0.41 -0.96
CA VAL A 148 -28.57 -0.82 -0.72
C VAL A 148 -27.70 -2.07 -0.91
N LYS A 149 -26.88 -2.12 -1.97
CA LYS A 149 -25.95 -3.23 -2.22
C LYS A 149 -24.96 -3.45 -1.07
N LEU A 150 -24.61 -2.42 -0.29
CA LEU A 150 -23.72 -2.58 0.87
C LEU A 150 -24.30 -3.49 1.96
N LEU A 151 -25.62 -3.71 1.98
CA LEU A 151 -26.25 -4.64 2.90
C LEU A 151 -25.96 -6.12 2.58
N GLU A 152 -25.33 -6.42 1.44
CA GLU A 152 -24.82 -7.76 1.13
C GLU A 152 -23.58 -8.11 1.97
N PHE A 153 -22.91 -7.11 2.56
CA PHE A 153 -21.77 -7.33 3.44
C PHE A 153 -22.18 -7.89 4.80
N ASP A 154 -21.21 -8.48 5.49
CA ASP A 154 -21.36 -8.82 6.91
C ASP A 154 -21.72 -7.55 7.72
N SER A 155 -22.83 -7.61 8.43
CA SER A 155 -23.46 -6.44 9.06
C SER A 155 -22.61 -5.82 10.16
N ASP A 156 -21.93 -6.65 10.97
CA ASP A 156 -21.10 -6.19 12.08
C ASP A 156 -19.81 -5.56 11.57
N LYS A 157 -19.19 -6.17 10.55
CA LYS A 157 -17.99 -5.61 9.91
C LYS A 157 -18.28 -4.29 9.20
N PHE A 158 -19.42 -4.21 8.51
CA PHE A 158 -19.83 -3.00 7.81
C PHE A 158 -20.14 -1.83 8.76
N LYS A 159 -20.82 -2.08 9.89
CA LYS A 159 -21.00 -1.04 10.93
C LYS A 159 -19.66 -0.52 11.43
N LYS A 160 -18.75 -1.42 11.82
CA LYS A 160 -17.41 -1.04 12.31
C LYS A 160 -16.60 -0.28 11.26
N SER A 161 -16.72 -0.60 9.98
CA SER A 161 -16.02 0.14 8.93
C SER A 161 -16.57 1.54 8.74
N VAL A 162 -17.89 1.74 8.91
CA VAL A 162 -18.52 3.07 8.89
C VAL A 162 -18.07 3.90 10.09
N GLU A 163 -18.00 3.31 11.28
CA GLU A 163 -17.47 3.97 12.49
C GLU A 163 -16.02 4.45 12.32
N ARG A 164 -15.21 3.69 11.57
CA ARG A 164 -13.82 4.07 11.21
C ARG A 164 -13.73 5.13 10.10
N GLY A 165 -14.86 5.63 9.58
CA GLY A 165 -14.87 6.64 8.53
C GLY A 165 -14.77 6.09 7.10
N GLY A 166 -15.13 4.82 6.88
CA GLY A 166 -15.16 4.23 5.55
C GLY A 166 -16.11 4.96 4.59
N THR A 167 -15.65 5.26 3.38
CA THR A 167 -16.42 6.01 2.38
C THR A 167 -17.14 5.10 1.40
N LEU A 168 -18.14 5.62 0.68
CA LEU A 168 -18.83 4.88 -0.38
C LEU A 168 -17.85 4.35 -1.45
N MET A 169 -16.80 5.12 -1.76
CA MET A 169 -15.81 4.73 -2.75
C MET A 169 -14.97 3.53 -2.27
N ASP A 170 -14.61 3.48 -0.99
CA ASP A 170 -13.87 2.36 -0.41
C ASP A 170 -14.66 1.05 -0.54
N TYR A 171 -15.95 1.08 -0.24
CA TYR A 171 -16.80 -0.10 -0.39
C TYR A 171 -16.97 -0.55 -1.84
N MET A 172 -17.03 0.39 -2.79
CA MET A 172 -17.10 0.05 -4.21
C MET A 172 -15.83 -0.62 -4.73
N GLU A 173 -14.67 -0.30 -4.15
CA GLU A 173 -13.43 -0.97 -4.54
C GLU A 173 -13.41 -2.46 -4.18
N LEU A 174 -14.20 -2.88 -3.18
CA LEU A 174 -14.33 -4.30 -2.80
C LEU A 174 -14.97 -5.15 -3.90
N ASP A 175 -15.73 -4.57 -4.84
CA ASP A 175 -16.28 -5.29 -5.99
C ASP A 175 -15.18 -5.85 -6.93
N LYS A 176 -13.93 -5.35 -6.80
CA LYS A 176 -12.77 -5.88 -7.53
C LYS A 176 -12.37 -7.29 -7.06
N ILE A 177 -12.75 -7.69 -5.85
CA ILE A 177 -12.46 -9.00 -5.27
C ILE A 177 -13.69 -9.89 -5.47
N GLN A 178 -13.58 -11.01 -6.21
CA GLN A 178 -14.74 -11.89 -6.41
C GLN A 178 -14.96 -12.84 -5.23
N ASP A 179 -13.88 -13.35 -4.63
CA ASP A 179 -13.97 -14.20 -3.43
C ASP A 179 -14.57 -13.45 -2.22
N ILE A 180 -15.72 -13.94 -1.75
CA ILE A 180 -16.49 -13.33 -0.65
C ILE A 180 -15.70 -13.34 0.66
N LYS A 181 -14.91 -14.38 0.94
CA LYS A 181 -14.13 -14.46 2.19
C LYS A 181 -13.02 -13.42 2.19
N LEU A 182 -12.27 -13.31 1.10
CA LEU A 182 -11.25 -12.27 0.94
C LEU A 182 -11.88 -10.88 1.01
N ARG A 183 -13.01 -10.66 0.32
CA ARG A 183 -13.74 -9.38 0.36
C ARG A 183 -14.14 -8.99 1.78
N ASN A 184 -14.68 -9.93 2.56
CA ASN A 184 -15.07 -9.70 3.96
C ASN A 184 -13.87 -9.51 4.91
N ASN A 185 -12.69 -10.03 4.57
CA ASN A 185 -11.46 -9.75 5.33
C ASN A 185 -10.94 -8.33 5.06
N VAL A 186 -11.01 -7.87 3.80
CA VAL A 186 -10.61 -6.50 3.44
C VAL A 186 -11.60 -5.47 4.00
N LEU A 187 -12.89 -5.80 4.11
CA LEU A 187 -13.90 -4.96 4.76
C LEU A 187 -13.51 -4.54 6.20
N ASP A 188 -12.88 -5.44 6.97
CA ASP A 188 -12.38 -5.13 8.32
C ASP A 188 -11.29 -4.07 8.33
N LYS A 189 -10.67 -3.80 7.19
CA LYS A 189 -9.56 -2.86 7.04
C LYS A 189 -10.02 -1.51 6.51
N ILE A 190 -11.25 -1.38 6.01
CA ILE A 190 -11.80 -0.09 5.57
C ILE A 190 -11.79 0.91 6.74
N GLY A 191 -11.34 2.14 6.46
CA GLY A 191 -11.14 3.20 7.46
C GLY A 191 -9.81 3.10 8.22
N THR A 192 -8.92 2.19 7.85
CA THR A 192 -7.56 2.07 8.41
C THR A 192 -6.50 2.44 7.39
N SER A 193 -5.29 2.77 7.84
CA SER A 193 -4.12 3.01 6.97
C SER A 193 -3.78 1.82 6.07
N ASN A 194 -4.14 0.60 6.48
CA ASN A 194 -3.78 -0.62 5.76
C ASN A 194 -4.79 -1.01 4.67
N PHE A 195 -5.92 -0.29 4.53
CA PHE A 195 -6.98 -0.67 3.59
C PHE A 195 -6.47 -0.89 2.16
N LYS A 196 -5.75 0.09 1.61
CA LYS A 196 -5.29 0.05 0.20
C LYS A 196 -4.32 -1.10 -0.06
N TYR A 197 -3.43 -1.37 0.91
CA TYR A 197 -2.51 -2.50 0.83
C TYR A 197 -3.25 -3.84 0.82
N GLU A 198 -4.18 -4.03 1.77
CA GLU A 198 -4.94 -5.28 1.93
C GLU A 198 -5.87 -5.55 0.74
N LEU A 199 -6.48 -4.49 0.19
CA LEU A 199 -7.24 -4.55 -1.05
C LEU A 199 -6.37 -5.06 -2.22
N GLN A 200 -5.20 -4.45 -2.42
CA GLN A 200 -4.31 -4.82 -3.51
C GLN A 200 -3.77 -6.25 -3.33
N ALA A 201 -3.38 -6.61 -2.10
CA ALA A 201 -2.91 -7.95 -1.77
C ALA A 201 -3.99 -9.03 -2.03
N ALA A 202 -5.26 -8.74 -1.74
CA ALA A 202 -6.37 -9.64 -2.03
C ALA A 202 -6.60 -9.81 -3.54
N ILE A 203 -6.57 -8.71 -4.30
CA ILE A 203 -6.69 -8.74 -5.77
C ILE A 203 -5.54 -9.56 -6.39
N ASP A 204 -4.30 -9.32 -5.95
CA ASP A 204 -3.12 -10.02 -6.45
C ASP A 204 -3.16 -11.50 -6.09
N LYS A 205 -3.63 -11.84 -4.89
CA LYS A 205 -3.83 -13.24 -4.48
C LYS A 205 -4.84 -13.95 -5.38
N GLU A 206 -6.00 -13.34 -5.65
CA GLU A 206 -7.01 -13.93 -6.53
C GLU A 206 -6.50 -14.11 -7.96
N LYS A 207 -5.79 -13.10 -8.49
CA LYS A 207 -5.16 -13.17 -9.81
C LYS A 207 -4.09 -14.27 -9.88
N ARG A 208 -3.26 -14.40 -8.85
CA ARG A 208 -2.23 -15.43 -8.74
C ARG A 208 -2.83 -16.82 -8.71
N GLU A 209 -3.85 -17.07 -7.89
CA GLU A 209 -4.51 -18.38 -7.83
C GLU A 209 -5.17 -18.75 -9.17
N LYS A 210 -5.81 -17.78 -9.84
CA LYS A 210 -6.38 -17.98 -11.18
C LYS A 210 -5.32 -18.31 -12.23
N ASN A 211 -4.20 -17.60 -12.23
CA ASN A 211 -3.13 -17.81 -13.21
C ASN A 211 -2.28 -19.03 -12.91
N LYS A 212 -2.10 -19.41 -11.65
CA LYS A 212 -1.37 -20.62 -11.23
C LYS A 212 -1.89 -21.87 -11.95
N ALA A 213 -3.21 -22.00 -12.12
CA ALA A 213 -3.80 -23.08 -12.91
C ALA A 213 -3.34 -23.09 -14.38
N LEU A 214 -3.19 -21.91 -15.01
CA LEU A 214 -2.70 -21.77 -16.38
C LEU A 214 -1.20 -22.13 -16.47
N TRP A 215 -0.39 -21.69 -15.52
CA TRP A 215 1.03 -22.03 -15.43
C TRP A 215 1.26 -23.54 -15.29
N VAL A 216 0.51 -24.18 -14.39
CA VAL A 216 0.56 -25.63 -14.18
C VAL A 216 0.15 -26.38 -15.45
N ALA A 217 -0.92 -25.93 -16.11
CA ALA A 217 -1.38 -26.54 -17.37
C ALA A 217 -0.33 -26.44 -18.49
N GLU A 218 0.38 -25.32 -18.58
CA GLU A 218 1.42 -25.10 -19.60
C GLU A 218 2.68 -25.94 -19.33
N LEU A 219 3.13 -26.03 -18.07
CA LEU A 219 4.27 -26.87 -17.68
C LEU A 219 3.97 -28.37 -17.84
N ASN A 220 2.75 -28.80 -17.55
CA ASN A 220 2.32 -30.19 -17.74
C ASN A 220 2.39 -30.66 -19.21
N LYS A 221 2.58 -29.76 -20.18
CA LYS A 221 2.81 -30.15 -21.58
C LYS A 221 4.15 -30.84 -21.81
N PHE A 222 5.16 -30.60 -20.97
CA PHE A 222 6.52 -31.13 -21.16
C PHE A 222 7.29 -31.49 -19.88
N ALA A 223 6.75 -31.17 -18.69
CA ALA A 223 7.38 -31.48 -17.41
C ALA A 223 6.37 -32.13 -16.44
N THR A 224 6.87 -32.96 -15.52
CA THR A 224 6.02 -33.65 -14.52
C THR A 224 6.04 -32.92 -13.18
N GLN A 225 4.88 -32.68 -12.57
CA GLN A 225 4.81 -32.07 -11.25
C GLN A 225 5.30 -33.05 -10.16
N VAL A 226 6.25 -32.61 -9.34
CA VAL A 226 6.80 -33.39 -8.21
C VAL A 226 6.47 -32.74 -6.87
N LYS A 227 6.56 -33.52 -5.79
CA LYS A 227 6.33 -33.05 -4.41
C LYS A 227 7.61 -32.57 -3.70
N ASN A 228 8.80 -32.93 -4.19
CA ASN A 228 10.10 -32.47 -3.69
C ASN A 228 11.15 -32.52 -4.82
N SER A 229 12.31 -31.89 -4.60
CA SER A 229 13.38 -31.69 -5.59
C SER A 229 14.63 -32.56 -5.35
N ASN A 230 14.54 -33.60 -4.52
CA ASN A 230 15.71 -34.39 -4.12
C ASN A 230 16.36 -35.11 -5.32
N GLY A 231 17.68 -34.95 -5.48
CA GLY A 231 18.44 -35.57 -6.57
C GLY A 231 18.22 -34.94 -7.95
N LEU A 232 17.55 -33.78 -8.00
CA LEU A 232 17.33 -33.02 -9.23
C LEU A 232 18.19 -31.75 -9.24
N GLN A 233 18.70 -31.40 -10.42
CA GLN A 233 19.40 -30.15 -10.68
C GLN A 233 18.40 -29.10 -11.14
N GLN A 234 18.39 -27.94 -10.47
CA GLN A 234 17.56 -26.81 -10.87
C GLN A 234 17.97 -26.29 -12.25
N VAL A 235 16.96 -25.97 -13.05
CA VAL A 235 17.11 -25.44 -14.42
C VAL A 235 16.63 -23.99 -14.47
N ASN A 236 15.43 -23.73 -13.94
CA ASN A 236 14.85 -22.39 -13.94
C ASN A 236 13.85 -22.21 -12.78
N ALA A 237 13.53 -20.97 -12.41
CA ALA A 237 12.51 -20.65 -11.42
C ALA A 237 11.65 -19.46 -11.84
N TYR A 238 10.34 -19.60 -11.66
CA TYR A 238 9.31 -18.62 -11.99
C TYR A 238 8.69 -18.09 -10.70
N TYR A 239 8.82 -16.78 -10.48
CA TYR A 239 8.38 -16.13 -9.22
C TYR A 239 7.11 -15.29 -9.38
N ASN A 240 6.82 -14.80 -10.59
CA ASN A 240 5.68 -13.91 -10.85
C ASN A 240 4.52 -14.65 -11.53
N LEU A 241 3.81 -15.48 -10.76
CA LEU A 241 2.63 -16.19 -11.28
C LEU A 241 1.38 -15.30 -11.43
N SER A 242 1.47 -14.01 -11.07
CA SER A 242 0.37 -13.04 -11.24
C SER A 242 0.19 -12.60 -12.70
N GLN A 243 1.08 -13.01 -13.61
CA GLN A 243 0.98 -12.77 -15.05
C GLN A 243 0.63 -14.06 -15.82
N LYS A 244 0.33 -13.91 -17.12
CA LYS A 244 0.14 -15.06 -18.01
C LYS A 244 1.43 -15.90 -18.08
N PRO A 245 1.34 -17.21 -18.34
CA PRO A 245 2.52 -18.05 -18.44
C PRO A 245 3.46 -17.61 -19.55
N GLU A 246 4.69 -17.31 -19.17
CA GLU A 246 5.81 -17.05 -20.07
C GLU A 246 6.88 -18.11 -19.79
N ILE A 247 6.63 -19.31 -20.31
CA ILE A 247 7.48 -20.48 -20.08
C ILE A 247 8.37 -20.69 -21.30
N THR A 248 9.67 -20.54 -21.12
CA THR A 248 10.67 -20.97 -22.11
C THR A 248 10.83 -22.49 -22.01
N LYS A 249 10.25 -23.23 -22.97
CA LYS A 249 10.47 -24.68 -23.08
C LYS A 249 11.96 -24.93 -23.40
N PRO A 250 12.70 -25.71 -22.60
CA PRO A 250 14.06 -26.11 -22.93
C PRO A 250 14.12 -26.82 -24.28
N THR A 251 15.15 -26.56 -25.08
CA THR A 251 15.29 -27.10 -26.44
C THR A 251 15.47 -28.63 -26.46
N ASP A 252 15.93 -29.21 -25.35
CA ASP A 252 16.11 -30.64 -25.12
C ASP A 252 14.94 -31.28 -24.38
N ALA A 253 13.83 -30.58 -24.14
CA ALA A 253 12.68 -31.11 -23.39
C ALA A 253 11.94 -32.25 -24.09
N ASP A 254 12.25 -32.55 -25.36
CA ASP A 254 11.75 -33.73 -26.07
C ASP A 254 12.64 -34.97 -25.85
N THR A 255 13.86 -34.81 -25.32
CA THR A 255 14.84 -35.89 -25.11
C THR A 255 15.27 -36.07 -23.64
N VAL A 256 15.09 -35.05 -22.81
CA VAL A 256 15.42 -35.04 -21.38
C VAL A 256 14.15 -34.94 -20.55
N GLU A 257 14.05 -35.75 -19.49
CA GLU A 257 12.94 -35.66 -18.54
C GLU A 257 13.06 -34.41 -17.66
N TYR A 258 12.02 -33.58 -17.69
CA TYR A 258 11.89 -32.40 -16.86
C TYR A 258 10.83 -32.57 -15.78
N PHE A 259 11.08 -31.94 -14.62
CA PHE A 259 10.19 -31.96 -13.47
C PHE A 259 9.95 -30.54 -12.99
N PHE A 260 8.78 -30.27 -12.41
CA PHE A 260 8.53 -28.98 -11.77
C PHE A 260 7.91 -29.11 -10.38
N PHE A 261 8.28 -28.19 -9.49
CA PHE A 261 7.75 -28.10 -8.14
C PHE A 261 7.06 -26.75 -7.96
N VAL A 262 5.87 -26.77 -7.36
CA VAL A 262 5.10 -25.56 -7.03
C VAL A 262 5.20 -25.34 -5.53
N SER A 263 5.83 -24.24 -5.12
CA SER A 263 6.02 -23.94 -3.70
C SER A 263 4.73 -23.45 -3.04
N GLU A 264 4.67 -23.58 -1.72
CA GLU A 264 3.58 -23.03 -0.90
C GLU A 264 3.49 -21.50 -1.01
N TYR A 265 4.63 -20.84 -1.28
CA TYR A 265 4.73 -19.39 -1.46
C TYR A 265 4.42 -18.91 -2.89
N GLY A 266 4.04 -19.83 -3.79
CA GLY A 266 3.55 -19.48 -5.13
C GLY A 266 4.64 -19.21 -6.16
N SER A 267 5.81 -19.83 -6.03
CA SER A 267 6.82 -19.95 -7.09
C SER A 267 6.76 -21.32 -7.75
N ILE A 268 7.23 -21.44 -9.00
CA ILE A 268 7.39 -22.72 -9.69
C ILE A 268 8.84 -22.89 -10.11
N THR A 269 9.46 -24.01 -9.77
CA THR A 269 10.86 -24.32 -10.15
C THR A 269 10.90 -25.52 -11.09
N LEU A 270 11.66 -25.42 -12.17
CA LEU A 270 11.90 -26.45 -13.18
C LEU A 270 13.25 -27.14 -12.94
N TYR A 271 13.33 -28.46 -13.14
CA TYR A 271 14.48 -29.30 -12.82
C TYR A 271 14.78 -30.39 -13.87
N LYS A 272 16.01 -30.94 -13.84
CA LYS A 272 16.51 -32.12 -14.60
C LYS A 272 17.42 -33.03 -13.75
N LYS A 273 17.91 -34.18 -14.27
CA LYS A 273 18.89 -35.07 -13.57
C LYS A 273 20.34 -34.55 -13.63
N SER A 274 21.19 -34.87 -12.64
CA SER A 274 22.59 -34.41 -12.51
C SER A 274 23.62 -35.41 -13.07
N GLU A 275 24.69 -34.93 -13.73
CA GLU A 275 25.78 -35.73 -14.35
C GLU A 275 27.21 -35.27 -13.93
N ASN A 276 27.99 -36.13 -13.27
CA ASN A 276 29.49 -36.21 -13.17
C ASN A 276 30.35 -35.38 -12.17
N ASN A 277 31.47 -36.00 -11.70
CA ASN A 277 32.60 -35.37 -10.96
C ASN A 277 33.95 -36.12 -11.19
N SER A 278 35.06 -35.43 -11.57
CA SER A 278 36.53 -35.70 -11.29
C SER A 278 37.57 -35.29 -12.37
N ARG A 279 38.77 -34.76 -11.98
CA ARG A 279 40.09 -34.73 -12.73
C ARG A 279 41.32 -34.33 -11.83
N SER A 280 42.57 -34.76 -12.17
CA SER A 280 43.86 -34.73 -11.39
C SER A 280 45.08 -34.14 -12.19
N THR A 281 46.38 -34.26 -11.80
CA THR A 281 47.29 -33.43 -10.91
C THR A 281 48.79 -33.56 -11.33
N SER A 282 49.20 -33.31 -12.59
CA SER A 282 50.61 -33.55 -13.05
C SER A 282 51.38 -32.36 -13.65
N ASP A 283 50.89 -31.11 -13.55
CA ASP A 283 51.50 -29.90 -14.15
C ASP A 283 52.30 -29.01 -13.15
N ASN A 284 52.56 -29.49 -11.93
CA ASN A 284 52.77 -28.59 -10.78
C ASN A 284 54.07 -27.75 -10.73
N SER A 285 55.27 -28.18 -11.15
CA SER A 285 56.49 -27.41 -10.77
C SER A 285 56.77 -26.16 -11.65
N ALA A 286 56.61 -26.24 -12.97
CA ALA A 286 56.72 -25.07 -13.85
C ALA A 286 55.53 -24.12 -13.68
N TYR A 287 54.37 -24.70 -13.34
CA TYR A 287 53.20 -23.95 -12.91
C TYR A 287 53.49 -23.17 -11.61
N GLU A 288 54.07 -23.80 -10.59
CA GLU A 288 54.40 -23.17 -9.31
C GLU A 288 55.34 -21.95 -9.46
N GLU A 289 56.40 -22.02 -10.28
CA GLU A 289 57.29 -20.88 -10.54
C GLU A 289 56.59 -19.75 -11.31
N LYS A 290 55.77 -20.08 -12.30
CA LYS A 290 54.96 -19.10 -13.04
C LYS A 290 53.94 -18.43 -12.12
N GLN A 291 53.27 -19.19 -11.26
CA GLN A 291 52.32 -18.67 -10.25
C GLN A 291 53.02 -17.75 -9.25
N LYS A 292 54.24 -18.08 -8.82
CA LYS A 292 55.01 -17.23 -7.91
C LYS A 292 55.32 -15.86 -8.51
N ARG A 293 55.81 -15.79 -9.76
CA ARG A 293 56.07 -14.50 -10.43
C ARG A 293 54.80 -13.67 -10.62
N ILE A 294 53.71 -14.32 -11.06
CA ILE A 294 52.40 -13.67 -11.23
C ILE A 294 51.92 -13.11 -9.90
N SER A 295 52.12 -13.83 -8.79
CA SER A 295 51.75 -13.38 -7.45
C SER A 295 52.58 -12.19 -6.97
N GLU A 296 53.89 -12.17 -7.23
CA GLU A 296 54.77 -11.05 -6.85
C GLU A 296 54.44 -9.77 -7.63
N GLN A 297 54.25 -9.91 -8.94
CA GLN A 297 53.79 -8.81 -9.81
C GLN A 297 52.41 -8.29 -9.39
N ARG A 298 51.49 -9.18 -9.04
CA ARG A 298 50.16 -8.82 -8.55
C ARG A 298 50.26 -7.99 -7.27
N ALA A 299 51.07 -8.42 -6.31
CA ALA A 299 51.24 -7.69 -5.05
C ALA A 299 51.76 -6.25 -5.27
N ALA A 300 52.70 -6.06 -6.21
CA ALA A 300 53.20 -4.72 -6.56
C ALA A 300 52.12 -3.85 -7.21
N LEU A 301 51.34 -4.41 -8.14
CA LEU A 301 50.21 -3.73 -8.77
C LEU A 301 49.11 -3.36 -7.75
N ASP A 302 48.81 -4.26 -6.81
CA ASP A 302 47.83 -4.03 -5.74
C ASP A 302 48.30 -2.88 -4.82
N GLU A 303 49.59 -2.80 -4.48
CA GLU A 303 50.14 -1.72 -3.66
C GLU A 303 50.02 -0.35 -4.34
N ILE A 304 50.35 -0.26 -5.63
CA ILE A 304 50.24 0.97 -6.42
C ILE A 304 48.78 1.42 -6.51
N SER A 305 47.86 0.50 -6.85
CA SER A 305 46.43 0.80 -6.94
C SER A 305 45.85 1.26 -5.61
N LYS A 306 46.23 0.62 -4.50
CA LYS A 306 45.83 1.02 -3.16
C LYS A 306 46.31 2.43 -2.81
N ARG A 307 47.57 2.74 -3.10
CA ARG A 307 48.15 4.08 -2.87
C ARG A 307 47.40 5.14 -3.69
N ALA A 308 47.13 4.87 -4.96
CA ALA A 308 46.37 5.76 -5.82
C ALA A 308 44.95 5.99 -5.29
N TYR A 309 44.25 4.94 -4.84
CA TYR A 309 42.94 5.06 -4.21
C TYR A 309 42.99 5.95 -2.96
N GLN A 310 43.98 5.76 -2.10
CA GLN A 310 44.15 6.59 -0.90
C GLN A 310 44.38 8.07 -1.22
N LEU A 311 45.16 8.38 -2.26
CA LEU A 311 45.41 9.76 -2.71
C LEU A 311 44.13 10.42 -3.25
N ARG A 312 43.36 9.71 -4.08
CA ARG A 312 42.05 10.17 -4.58
C ARG A 312 41.08 10.41 -3.45
N ARG A 313 40.98 9.47 -2.51
CA ARG A 313 40.12 9.58 -1.32
C ARG A 313 40.50 10.78 -0.47
N ALA A 314 41.78 10.92 -0.14
CA ALA A 314 42.27 12.05 0.66
C ALA A 314 41.94 13.40 0.00
N PHE A 315 42.14 13.52 -1.31
CA PHE A 315 41.79 14.74 -2.05
C PHE A 315 40.31 15.10 -1.94
N VAL A 316 39.40 14.12 -2.08
CA VAL A 316 37.95 14.35 -1.96
C VAL A 316 37.57 14.80 -0.55
N LEU A 317 38.17 14.18 0.47
CA LEU A 317 37.91 14.53 1.87
C LEU A 317 38.39 15.94 2.21
N ASP A 318 39.49 16.40 1.61
CA ASP A 318 40.05 17.74 1.84
C ASP A 318 39.34 18.85 1.05
N ILE A 319 38.43 18.51 0.12
CA ILE A 319 37.65 19.52 -0.60
C ILE A 319 36.69 20.26 0.36
N SER A 320 36.82 21.58 0.41
CA SER A 320 35.89 22.44 1.14
C SER A 320 34.51 22.49 0.49
N ASN A 321 33.45 22.72 1.29
CA ASN A 321 32.10 22.91 0.74
C ASN A 321 32.01 24.08 -0.25
N ALA A 322 32.77 25.16 -0.05
CA ALA A 322 32.80 26.26 -1.01
C ALA A 322 33.34 25.85 -2.39
N LYS A 323 34.37 24.99 -2.42
CA LYS A 323 34.94 24.45 -3.66
C LYS A 323 33.99 23.42 -4.30
N ALA A 324 33.35 22.56 -3.51
CA ALA A 324 32.31 21.65 -4.00
C ALA A 324 31.14 22.43 -4.61
N LYS A 325 30.64 23.46 -3.92
CA LYS A 325 29.57 24.34 -4.39
C LYS A 325 29.88 25.02 -5.72
N LYS A 326 31.11 25.51 -5.90
CA LYS A 326 31.53 26.10 -7.18
C LYS A 326 31.48 25.10 -8.35
N ASN A 327 31.60 23.81 -8.06
CA ASN A 327 31.62 22.72 -9.05
C ASN A 327 30.35 21.85 -9.01
N ILE A 328 29.26 22.35 -8.41
CA ILE A 328 28.05 21.54 -8.17
C ILE A 328 27.44 20.96 -9.45
N GLY A 329 27.49 21.69 -10.57
CA GLY A 329 27.01 21.18 -11.86
C GLY A 329 27.79 19.95 -12.34
N THR A 330 29.12 19.96 -12.15
CA THR A 330 29.96 18.79 -12.42
C THR A 330 29.64 17.66 -11.45
N ILE A 331 29.54 17.93 -10.14
CA ILE A 331 29.21 16.90 -9.16
C ILE A 331 27.90 16.20 -9.52
N ILE A 332 26.82 16.95 -9.78
CA ILE A 332 25.51 16.40 -10.16
C ILE A 332 25.60 15.55 -11.42
N GLN A 333 26.35 15.99 -12.44
CA GLN A 333 26.52 15.22 -13.66
C GLN A 333 27.09 13.83 -13.38
N TYR A 334 28.11 13.73 -12.52
CA TYR A 334 28.73 12.45 -12.17
C TYR A 334 27.89 11.66 -11.16
N SER A 335 27.14 12.32 -10.28
CA SER A 335 26.16 11.63 -9.41
C SER A 335 25.10 10.92 -10.25
N LEU A 336 24.56 11.59 -11.27
CA LEU A 336 23.56 11.00 -12.18
C LEU A 336 24.16 9.84 -12.99
N TRP A 337 25.40 9.97 -13.44
CA TRP A 337 26.10 8.87 -14.10
C TRP A 337 26.26 7.67 -13.16
N ALA A 338 26.69 7.90 -11.91
CA ALA A 338 26.81 6.86 -10.90
C ALA A 338 25.46 6.17 -10.65
N MET A 339 24.36 6.91 -10.57
CA MET A 339 23.01 6.34 -10.36
C MET A 339 22.50 5.50 -11.53
N LEU A 340 22.99 5.75 -12.74
CA LEU A 340 22.61 4.99 -13.94
C LEU A 340 23.48 3.75 -14.16
N ASP A 341 24.58 3.60 -13.43
CA ASP A 341 25.45 2.44 -13.50
C ASP A 341 24.92 1.33 -12.57
N ASP A 342 24.62 0.15 -13.14
CA ASP A 342 23.91 -0.98 -12.49
C ASP A 342 24.66 -1.58 -11.28
N TYR A 343 25.91 -1.15 -11.02
CA TYR A 343 26.77 -1.62 -9.92
C TYR A 343 26.93 -0.63 -8.77
N ASN A 344 26.16 0.46 -8.75
CA ASN A 344 26.28 1.49 -7.73
C ASN A 344 25.76 1.01 -6.35
N TYR A 345 26.68 0.95 -5.39
CA TYR A 345 26.37 0.72 -3.98
C TYR A 345 27.19 1.71 -3.12
N LEU A 346 26.47 2.61 -2.45
CA LEU A 346 27.03 3.47 -1.42
C LEU A 346 27.08 2.70 -0.10
N ASP A 347 28.29 2.49 0.41
CA ASP A 347 28.49 1.86 1.71
C ASP A 347 28.11 2.84 2.81
N TYR A 348 27.16 2.43 3.65
CA TYR A 348 26.62 3.28 4.72
C TYR A 348 27.65 3.54 5.82
N GLU A 349 28.39 2.51 6.23
CA GLU A 349 29.37 2.63 7.32
C GLU A 349 30.51 3.54 6.88
N GLU A 350 31.01 3.35 5.65
CA GLU A 350 32.07 4.19 5.09
C GLU A 350 31.61 5.64 4.92
N PHE A 351 30.39 5.87 4.43
CA PHE A 351 29.85 7.22 4.28
C PHE A 351 29.68 7.91 5.64
N SER A 352 29.13 7.20 6.63
CA SER A 352 28.88 7.71 7.98
C SER A 352 30.16 8.08 8.71
N GLU A 353 31.19 7.23 8.63
CA GLU A 353 32.54 7.52 9.15
C GLU A 353 33.10 8.80 8.54
N ILE A 354 33.00 8.94 7.21
CA ILE A 354 33.57 10.08 6.49
C ILE A 354 32.90 11.40 6.86
N ILE A 355 31.58 11.39 7.10
CA ILE A 355 30.86 12.58 7.53
C ILE A 355 30.93 12.79 9.06
N GLY A 356 31.70 11.97 9.77
CA GLY A 356 31.94 12.14 11.20
C GLY A 356 30.71 11.83 12.07
N MET A 357 29.88 10.89 11.64
CA MET A 357 28.82 10.33 12.49
C MET A 357 29.42 9.29 13.44
N GLU A 358 29.14 9.42 14.74
CA GLU A 358 29.43 8.34 15.70
C GLU A 358 28.41 7.22 15.46
N ASN A 359 28.89 6.00 15.24
CA ASN A 359 28.03 4.81 15.18
C ASN A 359 27.50 4.52 16.58
N ASP A 360 26.22 4.82 16.82
CA ASP A 360 25.54 4.40 18.03
C ASP A 360 25.04 2.96 17.81
N ASP A 361 25.91 1.99 18.09
CA ASP A 361 25.68 0.53 17.93
C ASP A 361 24.47 0.00 18.73
N GLU A 362 23.79 0.82 19.54
CA GLU A 362 22.65 0.42 20.38
C GLU A 362 21.26 0.68 19.77
N ASN A 363 21.13 1.40 18.64
CA ASN A 363 19.83 1.79 18.09
C ASN A 363 19.55 1.24 16.67
N ASP A 364 18.87 0.10 16.58
CA ASP A 364 18.42 -0.55 15.33
C ASP A 364 17.32 0.22 14.54
N GLU A 365 16.99 1.46 14.91
CA GLU A 365 15.90 2.22 14.29
C GLU A 365 16.37 3.04 13.06
N LYS A 366 15.97 2.56 11.86
CA LYS A 366 16.27 3.18 10.57
C LYS A 366 15.90 4.67 10.44
N ASP A 367 14.90 5.12 11.20
CA ASP A 367 14.39 6.49 11.15
C ASP A 367 15.30 7.50 11.88
N LEU A 368 16.04 7.04 12.91
CA LEU A 368 17.01 7.88 13.62
C LEU A 368 18.23 8.18 12.72
N TYR A 369 18.63 7.23 11.87
CA TYR A 369 19.75 7.40 10.95
C TYR A 369 19.52 8.49 9.89
N PHE A 370 18.32 8.57 9.29
CA PHE A 370 18.05 9.60 8.29
C PHE A 370 17.97 11.01 8.90
N ALA A 371 17.39 11.14 10.09
CA ALA A 371 17.32 12.41 10.80
C ALA A 371 18.73 12.96 11.12
N THR A 372 19.62 12.11 11.60
CA THR A 372 21.02 12.47 11.90
C THR A 372 21.82 12.79 10.64
N ILE A 373 21.64 12.02 9.55
CA ILE A 373 22.24 12.34 8.24
C ILE A 373 21.74 13.70 7.75
N SER A 374 20.44 13.98 7.87
CA SER A 374 19.82 15.22 7.39
C SER A 374 20.43 16.46 8.07
N GLU A 375 20.69 16.39 9.38
CA GLU A 375 21.34 17.48 10.11
C GLU A 375 22.77 17.73 9.59
N HIS A 376 23.58 16.69 9.44
CA HIS A 376 24.95 16.84 8.94
C HIS A 376 24.99 17.30 7.47
N VAL A 377 24.15 16.71 6.61
CA VAL A 377 24.04 17.05 5.19
C VAL A 377 23.65 18.52 5.01
N SER A 378 22.77 19.05 5.86
CA SER A 378 22.31 20.43 5.76
C SER A 378 23.43 21.47 5.91
N THR A 379 24.53 21.13 6.59
CA THR A 379 25.64 22.07 6.83
C THR A 379 26.59 22.19 5.64
N GLN A 380 26.79 21.11 4.88
CA GLN A 380 27.73 21.05 3.76
C GLN A 380 27.15 20.21 2.59
N PRO A 381 26.01 20.60 2.01
CA PRO A 381 25.25 19.74 1.11
C PRO A 381 26.02 19.41 -0.17
N GLU A 382 26.76 20.36 -0.73
CA GLU A 382 27.52 20.13 -1.97
C GLU A 382 28.74 19.23 -1.74
N ARG A 383 29.42 19.37 -0.59
CA ARG A 383 30.53 18.48 -0.21
C ARG A 383 30.03 17.07 0.06
N ASN A 384 28.93 16.92 0.79
CA ASN A 384 28.36 15.61 1.10
C ASN A 384 27.87 14.88 -0.16
N LEU A 385 27.30 15.61 -1.13
CA LEU A 385 26.96 15.04 -2.44
C LEU A 385 28.22 14.58 -3.20
N LEU A 386 29.30 15.37 -3.18
CA LEU A 386 30.58 14.97 -3.78
C LEU A 386 31.13 13.68 -3.14
N ILE A 387 31.12 13.59 -1.81
CA ILE A 387 31.57 12.40 -1.08
C ILE A 387 30.74 11.18 -1.48
N ALA A 388 29.40 11.29 -1.43
CA ALA A 388 28.51 10.21 -1.82
C ALA A 388 28.75 9.77 -3.28
N THR A 389 28.95 10.74 -4.17
CA THR A 389 29.26 10.48 -5.59
C THR A 389 30.61 9.77 -5.75
N TYR A 390 31.64 10.21 -5.03
CA TYR A 390 32.96 9.59 -5.08
C TYR A 390 32.93 8.15 -4.56
N LEU A 391 32.30 7.91 -3.41
CA LEU A 391 32.18 6.57 -2.82
C LEU A 391 31.32 5.62 -3.67
N ALA A 392 30.37 6.16 -4.43
CA ALA A 392 29.60 5.39 -5.40
C ALA A 392 30.44 4.94 -6.62
N LEU A 393 31.44 5.75 -7.01
CA LEU A 393 32.23 5.54 -8.22
C LEU A 393 33.57 4.82 -7.99
N ASP A 394 34.24 5.09 -6.87
CA ASP A 394 35.61 4.61 -6.61
C ASP A 394 35.62 3.62 -5.44
N LYS A 395 36.33 2.50 -5.60
CA LYS A 395 36.55 1.49 -4.55
C LYS A 395 38.02 1.09 -4.56
N GLU A 396 38.56 0.62 -3.42
CA GLU A 396 39.96 0.15 -3.34
C GLU A 396 40.28 -0.97 -4.35
N ARG A 397 39.26 -1.76 -4.73
CA ARG A 397 39.37 -2.84 -5.72
C ARG A 397 39.38 -2.39 -7.19
N GLU A 398 39.10 -1.12 -7.48
CA GLU A 398 39.11 -0.61 -8.85
C GLU A 398 40.55 -0.49 -9.36
N THR A 399 40.86 -1.23 -10.42
CA THR A 399 42.23 -1.39 -10.94
C THR A 399 42.27 -1.29 -12.47
N TYR A 400 43.46 -1.07 -13.02
CA TYR A 400 43.72 -1.07 -14.47
C TYR A 400 44.32 -2.41 -14.95
N TYR A 401 44.11 -3.50 -14.22
CA TYR A 401 44.63 -4.82 -14.59
C TYR A 401 43.64 -5.95 -14.30
N GLY A 402 43.72 -6.99 -15.14
CA GLY A 402 42.88 -8.17 -15.04
C GLY A 402 43.38 -9.20 -14.02
N TRP A 403 42.73 -10.37 -14.03
CA TRP A 403 43.08 -11.51 -13.16
C TRP A 403 44.46 -12.12 -13.43
N ASN A 404 45.06 -11.84 -14.59
CA ASN A 404 46.39 -12.29 -15.00
C ASN A 404 47.40 -11.13 -15.14
N ASN A 405 47.17 -10.00 -14.46
CA ASN A 405 48.05 -8.82 -14.45
C ASN A 405 48.21 -8.08 -15.80
N GLN A 406 47.45 -8.48 -16.82
CA GLN A 406 47.41 -7.73 -18.09
C GLN A 406 46.74 -6.37 -17.89
N TYR A 407 47.19 -5.35 -18.60
CA TYR A 407 46.50 -4.06 -18.64
C TYR A 407 45.05 -4.24 -19.10
N MET A 408 44.13 -3.58 -18.40
CA MET A 408 42.72 -3.55 -18.70
C MET A 408 42.21 -2.13 -18.46
N ASP A 409 41.72 -1.48 -19.51
CA ASP A 409 41.11 -0.17 -19.38
C ASP A 409 39.89 -0.24 -18.44
N ASN A 410 39.80 0.71 -17.51
CA ASN A 410 38.72 0.77 -16.52
C ASN A 410 37.94 2.07 -16.71
N GLY A 411 36.81 1.99 -17.40
CA GLY A 411 35.95 3.12 -17.71
C GLY A 411 35.40 3.84 -16.46
N THR A 412 35.15 3.11 -15.37
CA THR A 412 34.68 3.68 -14.10
C THR A 412 35.81 4.47 -13.43
N LEU A 413 37.01 3.89 -13.33
CA LEU A 413 38.16 4.58 -12.75
C LEU A 413 38.61 5.78 -13.60
N ASN A 414 38.49 5.70 -14.93
CA ASN A 414 38.66 6.84 -15.83
C ASN A 414 37.64 7.95 -15.53
N THR A 415 36.39 7.57 -15.25
CA THR A 415 35.33 8.51 -14.87
C THR A 415 35.63 9.18 -13.53
N VAL A 416 36.16 8.44 -12.55
CA VAL A 416 36.66 8.99 -11.28
C VAL A 416 37.74 10.03 -11.54
N TYR A 417 38.81 9.69 -12.26
CA TYR A 417 39.88 10.67 -12.54
C TYR A 417 39.36 11.91 -13.29
N ASN A 418 38.48 11.74 -14.28
CA ASN A 418 37.88 12.87 -14.99
C ASN A 418 37.07 13.80 -14.07
N LEU A 419 36.36 13.25 -13.07
CA LEU A 419 35.69 14.04 -12.04
C LEU A 419 36.71 14.80 -11.19
N LEU A 420 37.72 14.10 -10.67
CA LEU A 420 38.69 14.67 -9.75
C LEU A 420 39.56 15.75 -10.42
N GLU A 421 40.00 15.55 -11.66
CA GLU A 421 40.76 16.53 -12.45
C GLU A 421 39.96 17.83 -12.66
N LYS A 422 38.65 17.74 -12.92
CA LYS A 422 37.76 18.92 -12.99
C LYS A 422 37.64 19.65 -11.66
N LEU A 423 37.87 18.96 -10.56
CA LEU A 423 37.96 19.53 -9.21
C LEU A 423 39.38 19.98 -8.85
N GLY A 424 40.35 19.79 -9.74
CA GLY A 424 41.75 20.20 -9.58
C GLY A 424 42.65 19.16 -8.92
N TYR A 425 42.34 17.86 -9.06
CA TYR A 425 43.27 16.79 -8.75
C TYR A 425 44.32 16.69 -9.86
N GLU A 426 45.57 16.45 -9.48
CA GLU A 426 46.68 16.24 -10.42
C GLU A 426 47.24 14.83 -10.19
N MET A 427 47.11 13.95 -11.18
CA MET A 427 47.69 12.61 -11.11
C MET A 427 49.21 12.65 -11.10
N SER A 428 49.81 11.78 -10.29
CA SER A 428 51.22 11.43 -10.34
C SER A 428 51.59 10.72 -11.65
N ASP A 429 52.89 10.66 -11.95
CA ASP A 429 53.39 9.95 -13.13
C ASP A 429 53.13 8.43 -13.03
N GLU A 430 53.14 7.88 -11.81
CA GLU A 430 52.80 6.47 -11.54
C GLU A 430 51.31 6.19 -11.87
N GLU A 431 50.38 7.03 -11.42
CA GLU A 431 48.95 6.93 -11.76
C GLU A 431 48.68 7.07 -13.26
N LYS A 432 49.36 8.01 -13.93
CA LYS A 432 49.26 8.17 -15.40
C LYS A 432 49.75 6.92 -16.12
N SER A 433 50.89 6.37 -15.73
CA SER A 433 51.46 5.18 -16.38
C SER A 433 50.57 3.94 -16.19
N MET A 434 49.90 3.81 -15.03
CA MET A 434 48.89 2.77 -14.77
C MET A 434 47.66 2.95 -15.65
N ARG A 435 47.13 4.18 -15.76
CA ARG A 435 45.96 4.48 -16.58
C ARG A 435 46.22 4.28 -18.08
N ASP A 436 47.39 4.68 -18.55
CA ASP A 436 47.72 4.65 -19.97
C ASP A 436 48.23 3.26 -20.42
N GLY A 437 48.33 2.29 -19.50
CA GLY A 437 48.82 0.94 -19.80
C GLY A 437 50.31 0.87 -20.11
N THR A 438 51.09 1.90 -19.73
CA THR A 438 52.52 2.03 -20.03
C THR A 438 53.43 1.64 -18.86
N HIS A 439 52.85 1.29 -17.70
CA HIS A 439 53.62 0.86 -16.54
C HIS A 439 54.41 -0.42 -16.83
N GLU A 440 55.68 -0.48 -16.39
CA GLU A 440 56.59 -1.61 -16.61
C GLU A 440 56.14 -2.95 -16.00
N LEU A 441 55.11 -2.91 -15.14
CA LEU A 441 54.56 -4.08 -14.46
C LEU A 441 53.45 -4.74 -15.27
N PHE A 442 52.98 -4.16 -16.37
CA PHE A 442 52.06 -4.86 -17.26
C PHE A 442 52.85 -5.80 -18.17
N GLU A 443 52.38 -7.04 -18.33
CA GLU A 443 52.99 -7.95 -19.29
C GLU A 443 52.78 -7.41 -20.72
N ASN A 444 53.88 -7.06 -21.41
CA ASN A 444 53.85 -6.88 -22.85
C ASN A 444 53.49 -8.22 -23.48
N SER A 445 52.29 -8.32 -24.05
CA SER A 445 51.77 -9.51 -24.75
C SER A 445 52.58 -9.91 -26.00
N GLU A 446 53.72 -9.27 -26.28
CA GLU A 446 54.61 -9.59 -27.41
C GLU A 446 55.76 -10.55 -27.07
N ALA A 447 55.96 -10.98 -25.82
CA ALA A 447 57.13 -11.78 -25.44
C ALA A 447 56.98 -13.32 -25.49
N GLU A 448 55.77 -13.87 -25.72
CA GLU A 448 55.59 -15.33 -25.79
C GLU A 448 54.71 -15.72 -27.00
N LYS A 449 55.35 -15.94 -28.15
CA LYS A 449 54.80 -16.71 -29.28
C LYS A 449 55.36 -18.12 -29.28
#